data_AF-A0A832LMD2-F1
#
_entry.id   AF-A0A832LMD2-F1
#
_cell.length_a   1.000
_cell.length_b   1.000
_cell.length_c   1.000
_cell.angle_alpha   90.00
_cell.angle_beta   90.00
_cell.angle_gamma   90.00
#
_symmetry.space_group_name_H-M   'P 1'
#
loop_
_entity.id
_entity.type
_entity.pdbx_description
1 polymer ?
#
loop_
_entity_poly.entity_id
_entity_poly.type
_entity_poly.pdbx_seq_one_letter_code
_entity_poly.pdbx_strand_id
1 'polypeptide(L)'
;MKKLFLIFFLIFFAINISSQVSEIDSIFTHKYNYKDYTIYWNEDLVIVSQENIKGIDTIEIAVTADEVEEGFSEPYHFESNFTLISIAGPYLSFWSSYMGYGGGSAHPSYGSSYYTYNLESKKHILLTDIWNENILLEKLIEVEIIRNHLNDIGKIEDLHINNLNDLIKYLGNICDSIDLESVLDNFAFYDATENEVIVQFGLKHCAEVYRGFFTEFEITLPMPKDKAEIFIKAKSEKTLKSKWRFN
;
A
#
# COMPACT_ATOMS: atom_id res chain seq x y z
N MET A 1 -1.24 9.30 -26.06
CA MET A 1 -1.15 9.66 -24.63
C MET A 1 -2.00 8.66 -23.85
N LYS A 2 -1.38 7.62 -23.30
CA LYS A 2 -2.07 6.64 -22.44
C LYS A 2 -2.36 7.33 -21.10
N LYS A 3 -3.64 7.56 -20.80
CA LYS A 3 -4.06 7.94 -19.45
C LYS A 3 -4.10 6.65 -18.64
N LEU A 4 -3.12 6.46 -17.76
CA LEU A 4 -3.20 5.46 -16.72
C LEU A 4 -4.32 5.91 -15.77
N PHE A 5 -5.50 5.30 -15.88
CA PHE A 5 -6.60 5.53 -14.96
C PHE A 5 -6.33 4.67 -13.73
N LEU A 6 -5.90 5.30 -12.64
CA LEU A 6 -6.03 4.74 -11.31
C LEU A 6 -7.50 4.95 -10.91
N ILE A 7 -8.36 3.99 -11.24
CA ILE A 7 -9.77 4.05 -10.85
C ILE A 7 -9.87 3.57 -9.40
N PHE A 8 -9.97 4.52 -8.46
CA PHE A 8 -10.58 4.24 -7.17
C PHE A 8 -12.08 4.13 -7.40
N PHE A 9 -12.62 2.92 -7.41
CA PHE A 9 -14.05 2.75 -7.18
C PHE A 9 -14.29 2.91 -5.67
N LEU A 10 -14.80 4.08 -5.28
CA LEU A 10 -15.73 4.15 -4.15
C LEU A 10 -17.06 3.64 -4.69
N ILE A 11 -17.44 2.40 -4.38
CA ILE A 11 -18.82 1.97 -4.59
C ILE A 11 -19.67 2.66 -3.52
N PHE A 12 -20.32 3.74 -3.91
CA PHE A 12 -21.35 4.38 -3.11
C PHE A 12 -22.64 3.56 -3.18
N PHE A 13 -22.83 2.62 -2.25
CA PHE A 13 -24.19 2.39 -1.81
C PHE A 13 -24.58 3.53 -0.87
N ALA A 14 -25.34 4.49 -1.39
CA ALA A 14 -26.10 5.41 -0.55
C ALA A 14 -27.19 4.62 0.18
N ILE A 15 -26.81 3.88 1.22
CA ILE A 15 -27.74 3.29 2.15
C ILE A 15 -28.25 4.44 3.03
N ASN A 16 -29.57 4.57 3.15
CA ASN A 16 -30.20 5.58 3.98
C ASN A 16 -30.08 5.15 5.47
N ILE A 17 -28.97 5.50 6.13
CA ILE A 17 -28.56 4.90 7.42
C ILE A 17 -28.87 5.83 8.60
N SER A 18 -30.14 6.12 8.86
CA SER A 18 -30.53 6.58 10.21
C SER A 18 -31.11 5.47 11.08
N SER A 19 -31.49 4.32 10.48
CA SER A 19 -32.09 3.18 11.19
C SER A 19 -31.23 1.91 11.21
N GLN A 20 -30.02 1.92 10.63
CA GLN A 20 -29.17 0.72 10.48
C GLN A 20 -27.78 0.81 11.14
N VAL A 21 -27.49 1.84 11.94
CA VAL A 21 -26.22 1.91 12.69
C VAL A 21 -26.03 0.69 13.61
N SER A 22 -27.12 0.13 14.13
CA SER A 22 -27.10 -1.12 14.92
C SER A 22 -26.79 -2.39 14.10
N GLU A 23 -26.96 -2.36 12.77
CA GLU A 23 -26.62 -3.50 11.90
C GLU A 23 -25.14 -3.48 11.50
N ILE A 24 -24.51 -2.30 11.39
CA ILE A 24 -23.07 -2.17 11.06
C ILE A 24 -22.20 -2.85 12.12
N ASP A 25 -22.46 -2.59 13.41
CA ASP A 25 -21.72 -3.22 14.51
C ASP A 25 -21.91 -4.75 14.56
N SER A 26 -22.91 -5.31 13.85
CA SER A 26 -23.12 -6.76 13.73
C SER A 26 -22.42 -7.40 12.52
N ILE A 27 -22.04 -6.60 11.51
CA ILE A 27 -21.36 -7.04 10.29
C ILE A 27 -19.84 -6.94 10.44
N PHE A 28 -19.37 -5.92 11.17
CA PHE A 28 -17.94 -5.67 11.35
C PHE A 28 -17.45 -6.20 12.70
N THR A 29 -16.32 -6.88 12.66
CA THR A 29 -15.69 -7.45 13.85
C THR A 29 -14.81 -6.44 14.57
N HIS A 30 -14.44 -5.36 13.89
CA HIS A 30 -13.54 -4.35 14.42
C HIS A 30 -13.98 -2.92 14.09
N LYS A 31 -13.57 -2.00 14.98
CA LYS A 31 -13.88 -0.57 14.91
C LYS A 31 -12.70 0.24 15.43
N TYR A 32 -12.38 1.33 14.73
CA TYR A 32 -11.35 2.29 15.09
C TYR A 32 -11.86 3.71 14.88
N ASN A 33 -11.62 4.60 15.84
CA ASN A 33 -12.03 6.00 15.74
C ASN A 33 -10.81 6.91 15.62
N TYR A 34 -10.81 7.76 14.60
CA TYR A 34 -9.78 8.77 14.34
C TYR A 34 -10.42 10.11 13.98
N LYS A 35 -10.36 11.08 14.91
CA LYS A 35 -11.02 12.39 14.77
C LYS A 35 -12.49 12.22 14.38
N ASP A 36 -12.90 12.78 13.24
CA ASP A 36 -14.27 12.70 12.73
C ASP A 36 -14.54 11.39 11.96
N TYR A 37 -13.54 10.51 11.83
CA TYR A 37 -13.63 9.25 11.11
C TYR A 37 -13.85 8.06 12.04
N THR A 38 -14.71 7.15 11.61
CA THR A 38 -14.84 5.80 12.16
C THR A 38 -14.53 4.78 11.06
N ILE A 39 -13.50 3.97 11.29
CA ILE A 39 -13.13 2.85 10.42
C ILE A 39 -13.71 1.56 11.00
N TYR A 40 -14.51 0.87 10.21
CA TYR A 40 -15.01 -0.48 10.50
C TYR A 40 -14.33 -1.46 9.56
N TRP A 41 -13.97 -2.65 10.05
CA TRP A 41 -13.45 -3.69 9.15
C TRP A 41 -13.75 -5.11 9.63
N ASN A 42 -13.81 -6.01 8.66
CA ASN A 42 -13.77 -7.46 8.82
C ASN A 42 -12.77 -8.03 7.81
N GLU A 43 -12.89 -9.32 7.47
CA GLU A 43 -11.96 -9.95 6.54
C GLU A 43 -12.13 -9.50 5.09
N ASP A 44 -13.35 -9.11 4.72
CA ASP A 44 -13.76 -8.86 3.34
C ASP A 44 -13.93 -7.37 3.02
N LEU A 45 -14.14 -6.53 4.03
CA LEU A 45 -14.63 -5.17 3.85
C LEU A 45 -14.07 -4.19 4.88
N VAL A 46 -13.78 -2.97 4.41
CA VAL A 46 -13.38 -1.82 5.22
C VAL A 46 -14.32 -0.65 4.94
N ILE A 47 -14.91 -0.05 5.96
CA ILE A 47 -15.76 1.14 5.82
C ILE A 47 -15.13 2.29 6.57
N VAL A 48 -15.09 3.47 5.95
CA VAL A 48 -14.62 4.71 6.59
C VAL A 48 -15.77 5.72 6.62
N SER A 49 -16.44 5.85 7.75
CA SER A 49 -17.53 6.81 7.94
C SER A 49 -17.01 8.12 8.53
N GLN A 50 -17.52 9.27 8.10
CA GLN A 50 -17.25 10.56 8.75
C GLN A 50 -18.53 11.05 9.45
N GLU A 51 -18.54 11.20 10.79
CA GLU A 51 -19.76 11.43 11.60
C GLU A 51 -20.58 12.68 11.19
N ASN A 52 -19.97 13.63 10.46
CA ASN A 52 -20.61 14.89 10.04
C ASN A 52 -21.08 14.94 8.57
N ILE A 53 -21.00 13.83 7.83
CA ILE A 53 -21.59 13.73 6.49
C ILE A 53 -22.74 12.74 6.60
N LYS A 54 -23.95 13.19 6.21
CA LYS A 54 -25.08 12.30 5.92
C LYS A 54 -24.73 11.41 4.73
N GLY A 55 -23.94 10.36 4.97
CA GLY A 55 -23.44 9.47 3.93
C GLY A 55 -22.23 8.70 4.46
N ILE A 56 -22.32 7.38 4.45
CA ILE A 56 -21.14 6.53 4.59
C ILE A 56 -20.37 6.62 3.27
N ASP A 57 -19.13 7.08 3.33
CA ASP A 57 -18.16 6.86 2.25
C ASP A 57 -17.63 5.42 2.42
N THR A 58 -18.29 4.46 1.79
CA THR A 58 -17.90 3.05 1.86
C THR A 58 -16.62 2.86 1.04
N ILE A 59 -15.54 2.34 1.64
CA ILE A 59 -14.34 1.93 0.90
C ILE A 59 -14.45 0.42 0.64
N GLU A 60 -15.40 0.05 -0.22
CA GLU A 60 -15.51 -1.32 -0.71
C GLU A 60 -14.48 -1.51 -1.82
N ILE A 61 -13.37 -2.20 -1.54
CA ILE A 61 -12.30 -2.42 -2.53
C ILE A 61 -12.19 -3.92 -2.86
N ALA A 62 -13.18 -4.41 -3.58
CA ALA A 62 -13.00 -5.51 -4.52
C ALA A 62 -13.32 -4.94 -5.90
N VAL A 63 -12.32 -4.79 -6.75
CA VAL A 63 -12.54 -4.32 -8.13
C VAL A 63 -12.49 -5.54 -9.03
N THR A 64 -13.66 -6.02 -9.43
CA THR A 64 -13.80 -6.94 -10.56
C THR A 64 -14.29 -6.14 -11.75
N ALA A 65 -13.45 -6.01 -12.78
CA ALA A 65 -13.80 -5.34 -14.02
C ALA A 65 -13.62 -6.32 -15.18
N ASP A 66 -14.70 -6.52 -15.93
CA ASP A 66 -14.64 -7.14 -17.26
C ASP A 66 -14.59 -6.01 -18.28
N GLU A 67 -13.43 -5.78 -18.88
CA GLU A 67 -13.26 -4.80 -19.96
C GLU A 67 -13.08 -5.50 -21.30
N VAL A 68 -13.83 -5.08 -22.31
CA VAL A 68 -13.56 -5.44 -23.70
C VAL A 68 -12.70 -4.32 -24.29
N GLU A 69 -11.38 -4.46 -24.23
CA GLU A 69 -10.47 -3.51 -24.90
C GLU A 69 -10.63 -3.61 -26.43
N GLU A 70 -10.71 -2.47 -27.13
CA GLU A 70 -10.77 -2.41 -28.59
C GLU A 70 -9.53 -3.10 -29.20
N GLY A 71 -9.74 -4.23 -29.89
CA GLY A 71 -8.69 -4.98 -30.58
C GLY A 71 -8.50 -6.41 -30.10
N PHE A 72 -9.15 -6.81 -29.01
CA PHE A 72 -9.15 -8.19 -28.55
C PHE A 72 -10.45 -8.92 -28.88
N SER A 73 -10.35 -10.19 -29.29
CA SER A 73 -11.51 -11.03 -29.62
C SER A 73 -12.23 -11.59 -28.39
N GLU A 74 -11.62 -11.49 -27.22
CA GLU A 74 -12.12 -12.02 -25.96
C GLU A 74 -12.02 -10.93 -24.87
N PRO A 75 -12.99 -10.88 -23.93
CA PRO A 75 -12.95 -9.95 -22.82
C PRO A 75 -11.68 -10.15 -21.98
N TYR A 76 -11.14 -9.03 -21.48
CA TYR A 76 -10.08 -9.02 -20.49
C TYR A 76 -10.73 -8.98 -19.11
N HIS A 77 -10.49 -10.02 -18.32
CA HIS A 77 -10.94 -10.11 -16.95
C HIS A 77 -9.85 -9.57 -16.03
N PHE A 78 -10.20 -8.68 -15.11
CA PHE A 78 -9.30 -8.15 -14.10
C PHE A 78 -9.97 -8.16 -12.73
N GLU A 79 -9.29 -8.77 -11.76
CA GLU A 79 -9.70 -8.86 -10.37
C GLU A 79 -8.61 -8.22 -9.49
N SER A 80 -9.01 -7.40 -8.52
CA SER A 80 -8.12 -6.87 -7.49
C SER A 80 -8.76 -6.97 -6.12
N ASN A 81 -7.98 -7.51 -5.19
CA ASN A 81 -8.34 -7.73 -3.79
C ASN A 81 -7.46 -6.87 -2.89
N PHE A 82 -8.07 -6.18 -1.94
CA PHE A 82 -7.37 -5.32 -0.98
C PHE A 82 -7.69 -5.75 0.44
N THR A 83 -6.64 -5.95 1.23
CA THR A 83 -6.71 -6.38 2.62
C THR A 83 -6.11 -5.29 3.48
N LEU A 84 -6.88 -4.71 4.42
CA LEU A 84 -6.32 -3.77 5.40
C LEU A 84 -5.36 -4.52 6.33
N ILE A 85 -4.17 -3.97 6.51
CA ILE A 85 -3.06 -4.62 7.24
C ILE A 85 -2.42 -3.72 8.30
N SER A 86 -2.63 -2.41 8.24
CA SER A 86 -2.27 -1.52 9.35
C SER A 86 -3.07 -0.22 9.37
N ILE A 87 -3.32 0.29 10.57
CA ILE A 87 -3.86 1.62 10.85
C ILE A 87 -2.91 2.33 11.80
N ALA A 88 -2.39 3.49 11.38
CA ALA A 88 -1.55 4.36 12.20
C ALA A 88 -2.06 5.81 12.14
N GLY A 89 -2.95 6.18 13.07
CA GLY A 89 -3.62 7.48 13.04
C GLY A 89 -4.42 7.67 11.74
N PRO A 90 -4.09 8.66 10.88
CA PRO A 90 -4.78 8.87 9.62
C PRO A 90 -4.34 7.91 8.50
N TYR A 91 -3.32 7.09 8.72
CA TYR A 91 -2.75 6.25 7.67
C TYR A 91 -3.35 4.84 7.70
N LEU A 92 -3.87 4.40 6.56
CA LEU A 92 -4.40 3.07 6.32
C LEU A 92 -3.50 2.37 5.30
N SER A 93 -2.87 1.26 5.67
CA SER A 93 -2.08 0.45 4.74
C SER A 93 -2.83 -0.81 4.36
N PHE A 94 -2.79 -1.14 3.09
CA PHE A 94 -3.46 -2.29 2.48
C PHE A 94 -2.43 -3.16 1.77
N TRP A 95 -2.63 -4.48 1.84
CA TRP A 95 -2.08 -5.42 0.88
C TRP A 95 -3.04 -5.55 -0.29
N SER A 96 -2.56 -5.29 -1.49
CA SER A 96 -3.28 -5.47 -2.74
C SER A 96 -2.72 -6.69 -3.45
N SER A 97 -3.60 -7.52 -4.01
CA SER A 97 -3.25 -8.53 -5.02
C SER A 97 -4.18 -8.37 -6.21
N TYR A 98 -3.66 -8.58 -7.41
CA TYR A 98 -4.46 -8.53 -8.63
C TYR A 98 -4.18 -9.74 -9.50
N MET A 99 -5.20 -10.16 -10.25
CA MET A 99 -5.11 -11.17 -11.29
C MET A 99 -5.84 -10.67 -12.53
N GLY A 100 -5.26 -10.88 -13.70
CA GLY A 100 -5.91 -10.59 -14.97
C GLY A 100 -5.65 -11.68 -15.99
N TYR A 101 -6.64 -11.99 -16.83
CA TYR A 101 -6.52 -12.96 -17.91
C TYR A 101 -7.46 -12.61 -19.05
N GLY A 102 -7.17 -13.09 -20.26
CA GLY A 102 -7.98 -12.85 -21.45
C GLY A 102 -7.29 -11.94 -22.47
N GLY A 103 -8.06 -11.49 -23.45
CA GLY A 103 -7.56 -10.68 -24.56
C GLY A 103 -6.38 -11.32 -25.33
N GLY A 104 -6.40 -12.62 -25.59
CA GLY A 104 -5.32 -13.28 -26.34
C GLY A 104 -3.92 -13.21 -25.69
N SER A 105 -3.82 -12.84 -24.42
CA SER A 105 -2.56 -12.87 -23.67
C SER A 105 -2.05 -14.31 -23.56
N ALA A 106 -0.74 -14.52 -23.74
CA ALA A 106 -0.13 -15.85 -23.66
C ALA A 106 -0.22 -16.50 -22.27
N HIS A 107 -0.53 -15.70 -21.24
CA HIS A 107 -0.47 -16.06 -19.83
C HIS A 107 -1.20 -15.00 -18.98
N PRO A 108 -1.71 -15.37 -17.79
CA PRO A 108 -2.28 -14.40 -16.84
C PRO A 108 -1.26 -13.36 -16.36
N SER A 109 -1.75 -12.16 -16.04
CA SER A 109 -1.06 -11.16 -15.24
C SER A 109 -1.44 -11.35 -13.77
N TYR A 110 -0.46 -11.35 -12.87
CA TYR A 110 -0.71 -11.37 -11.44
C TYR A 110 0.37 -10.57 -10.73
N GLY A 111 0.02 -9.90 -9.64
CA GLY A 111 0.97 -9.19 -8.81
C GLY A 111 0.40 -8.74 -7.49
N SER A 112 1.30 -8.36 -6.58
CA SER A 112 0.95 -7.82 -5.28
C SER A 112 1.62 -6.48 -5.04
N SER A 113 1.04 -5.69 -4.14
CA SER A 113 1.58 -4.41 -3.71
C SER A 113 1.05 -3.99 -2.35
N TYR A 114 1.86 -3.27 -1.61
CA TYR A 114 1.36 -2.42 -0.55
C TYR A 114 0.81 -1.12 -1.10
N TYR A 115 -0.15 -0.56 -0.38
CA TYR A 115 -0.75 0.73 -0.66
C TYR A 115 -1.09 1.43 0.64
N THR A 116 -0.57 2.64 0.86
CA THR A 116 -0.86 3.43 2.07
C THR A 116 -1.64 4.71 1.73
N TYR A 117 -2.82 4.85 2.32
CA TYR A 117 -3.72 5.98 2.16
C TYR A 117 -3.72 6.86 3.40
N ASN A 118 -3.75 8.18 3.21
CA ASN A 118 -3.93 9.14 4.29
C ASN A 118 -5.35 9.71 4.26
N LEU A 119 -6.11 9.50 5.33
CA LEU A 119 -7.49 9.97 5.49
C LEU A 119 -7.62 11.50 5.49
N GLU A 120 -6.63 12.22 6.02
CA GLU A 120 -6.66 13.68 6.09
C GLU A 120 -6.42 14.32 4.73
N SER A 121 -5.43 13.84 3.98
CA SER A 121 -5.12 14.36 2.65
C SER A 121 -6.01 13.76 1.56
N LYS A 122 -6.71 12.66 1.87
CA LYS A 122 -7.53 11.86 0.96
C LYS A 122 -6.76 11.38 -0.26
N LYS A 123 -5.52 10.93 -0.05
CA LYS A 123 -4.60 10.50 -1.11
C LYS A 123 -3.76 9.32 -0.66
N HIS A 124 -3.31 8.55 -1.65
CA HIS A 124 -2.10 7.74 -1.53
C HIS A 124 -0.93 8.63 -1.10
N ILE A 125 -0.06 8.09 -0.26
CA ILE A 125 1.12 8.81 0.22
C ILE A 125 2.39 8.05 -0.08
N LEU A 126 3.48 8.82 -0.21
CA LEU A 126 4.85 8.32 -0.28
C LEU A 126 5.46 8.34 1.12
N LEU A 127 6.51 7.54 1.32
CA LEU A 127 7.32 7.60 2.55
C LEU A 127 7.93 8.98 2.80
N THR A 128 8.25 9.71 1.74
CA THR A 128 8.75 11.10 1.80
C THR A 128 7.72 12.09 2.33
N ASP A 129 6.43 11.73 2.39
CA ASP A 129 5.40 12.54 3.06
C ASP A 129 5.49 12.44 4.60
N ILE A 130 6.22 11.44 5.12
CA ILE A 130 6.35 11.16 6.55
C ILE A 130 7.78 11.41 7.05
N TRP A 131 8.78 10.93 6.31
CA TRP A 131 10.19 11.03 6.66
C TRP A 131 10.97 11.93 5.72
N ASN A 132 12.05 12.50 6.23
CA ASN A 132 12.99 13.26 5.42
C ASN A 132 13.69 12.36 4.40
N GLU A 133 13.84 12.86 3.18
CA GLU A 133 14.48 12.16 2.07
C GLU A 133 15.87 11.60 2.42
N ASN A 134 16.70 12.36 3.12
CA ASN A 134 18.06 11.94 3.44
C ASN A 134 18.09 10.72 4.39
N ILE A 135 17.15 10.66 5.33
CA ILE A 135 17.01 9.53 6.26
C ILE A 135 16.62 8.27 5.47
N LEU A 136 15.67 8.42 4.53
CA LEU A 136 15.22 7.32 3.69
C LEU A 136 16.36 6.82 2.79
N LEU A 137 17.12 7.73 2.18
CA LEU A 137 18.26 7.38 1.34
C LEU A 137 19.33 6.59 2.12
N GLU A 138 19.73 7.11 3.28
CA GLU A 138 20.71 6.47 4.16
C GLU A 138 20.27 5.04 4.50
N LYS A 139 19.00 4.86 4.86
CA LYS A 139 18.47 3.56 5.27
C LYS A 139 18.24 2.60 4.11
N LEU A 140 17.82 3.08 2.94
CA LEU A 140 17.56 2.25 1.77
C LEU A 140 18.85 1.64 1.19
N ILE A 141 19.95 2.41 1.13
CA ILE A 141 21.24 1.89 0.64
C ILE A 141 21.81 0.80 1.55
N GLU A 142 21.46 0.81 2.84
CA GLU A 142 21.87 -0.22 3.80
C GLU A 142 21.12 -1.55 3.62
N VAL A 143 19.97 -1.56 2.95
CA VAL A 143 19.18 -2.78 2.74
C VAL A 143 19.96 -3.76 1.88
N GLU A 144 20.11 -5.01 2.33
CA GLU A 144 20.96 -6.00 1.67
C GLU A 144 20.63 -6.21 0.19
N ILE A 145 19.34 -6.35 -0.17
CA ILE A 145 18.94 -6.55 -1.57
C ILE A 145 19.28 -5.36 -2.46
N ILE A 146 19.10 -4.13 -1.94
CA ILE A 146 19.43 -2.88 -2.64
C ILE A 146 20.96 -2.77 -2.76
N ARG A 147 21.68 -2.96 -1.66
CA ARG A 147 23.14 -2.88 -1.61
C ARG A 147 23.81 -3.88 -2.54
N ASN A 148 23.32 -5.13 -2.55
CA ASN A 148 23.85 -6.18 -3.42
C ASN A 148 23.59 -5.82 -4.88
N HIS A 149 22.38 -5.38 -5.22
CA HIS A 149 22.08 -4.92 -6.58
C HIS A 149 22.98 -3.76 -7.01
N LEU A 150 23.16 -2.75 -6.15
CA LEU A 150 24.05 -1.63 -6.44
C LEU A 150 25.48 -2.11 -6.68
N ASN A 151 26.00 -3.01 -5.84
CA ASN A 151 27.34 -3.60 -5.99
C ASN A 151 27.51 -4.43 -7.28
N ASP A 152 26.44 -5.09 -7.75
CA ASP A 152 26.46 -5.86 -9.00
C ASP A 152 26.59 -4.96 -10.23
N ILE A 153 26.01 -3.76 -10.20
CA ILE A 153 26.07 -2.79 -11.30
C ILE A 153 27.28 -1.84 -11.22
N GLY A 154 27.92 -1.72 -10.04
CA GLY A 154 29.11 -0.91 -9.82
C GLY A 154 29.46 -0.80 -8.34
N LYS A 155 30.64 -0.28 -7.96
CA LYS A 155 30.91 -0.04 -6.53
C LYS A 155 30.06 1.12 -6.03
N ILE A 156 29.39 0.97 -4.88
CA ILE A 156 28.54 2.02 -4.31
C ILE A 156 29.28 3.36 -4.16
N GLU A 157 30.57 3.33 -3.83
CA GLU A 157 31.38 4.56 -3.69
C GLU A 157 31.61 5.29 -5.03
N ASP A 158 31.55 4.55 -6.13
CA ASP A 158 31.66 5.08 -7.49
C ASP A 158 30.28 5.52 -8.03
N LEU A 159 29.18 5.05 -7.43
CA LEU A 159 27.84 5.48 -7.72
C LEU A 159 27.58 6.80 -6.98
N HIS A 160 27.48 7.90 -7.74
CA HIS A 160 27.21 9.23 -7.19
C HIS A 160 25.74 9.37 -6.72
N ILE A 161 25.34 8.59 -5.71
CA ILE A 161 23.98 8.56 -5.16
C ILE A 161 23.85 9.64 -4.09
N ASN A 162 23.31 10.80 -4.46
CA ASN A 162 23.21 11.95 -3.55
C ASN A 162 21.80 12.20 -3.01
N ASN A 163 20.79 11.59 -3.64
CA ASN A 163 19.37 11.79 -3.33
C ASN A 163 18.57 10.54 -3.73
N LEU A 164 17.26 10.49 -3.39
CA LEU A 164 16.43 9.33 -3.73
C LEU A 164 16.23 9.17 -5.23
N ASN A 165 16.23 10.26 -6.02
CA ASN A 165 16.11 10.15 -7.48
C ASN A 165 17.35 9.49 -8.10
N ASP A 166 18.54 9.79 -7.58
CA ASP A 166 19.77 9.11 -8.00
C ASP A 166 19.69 7.63 -7.67
N LEU A 167 19.25 7.29 -6.45
CA LEU A 167 19.05 5.91 -6.04
C LEU A 167 18.08 5.21 -7.01
N ILE A 168 16.85 5.73 -7.16
CA ILE A 168 15.82 5.19 -8.05
C ILE A 168 16.34 5.00 -9.48
N LYS A 169 17.13 5.94 -10.00
CA LYS A 169 17.74 5.82 -11.33
C LYS A 169 18.68 4.61 -11.43
N TYR A 170 19.48 4.34 -10.41
CA TYR A 170 20.37 3.17 -10.38
C TYR A 170 19.62 1.87 -10.09
N LEU A 171 18.48 1.97 -9.39
CA LEU A 171 17.59 0.83 -9.18
C LEU A 171 16.66 0.56 -10.39
N GLY A 172 16.59 1.49 -11.35
CA GLY A 172 15.70 1.44 -12.51
C GLY A 172 16.34 0.84 -13.78
N ASN A 173 15.46 0.29 -14.64
CA ASN A 173 15.69 -0.25 -15.99
C ASN A 173 16.25 -1.67 -16.17
N ILE A 174 16.23 -2.53 -15.15
CA ILE A 174 16.46 -3.96 -15.40
C ILE A 174 15.13 -4.69 -15.33
N CYS A 175 14.56 -4.97 -16.51
CA CYS A 175 13.42 -5.88 -16.67
C CYS A 175 13.69 -7.28 -16.10
N ASP A 176 14.93 -7.57 -15.67
CA ASP A 176 15.39 -8.89 -15.26
C ASP A 176 15.18 -9.19 -13.77
N SER A 177 14.72 -8.27 -12.93
CA SER A 177 14.44 -8.62 -11.52
C SER A 177 13.39 -7.76 -10.80
N ILE A 178 13.68 -6.51 -10.41
CA ILE A 178 12.89 -5.79 -9.38
C ILE A 178 12.48 -4.38 -9.83
N ASP A 179 11.21 -4.00 -9.61
CA ASP A 179 10.72 -2.61 -9.66
C ASP A 179 10.92 -1.93 -8.32
N LEU A 180 11.93 -1.06 -8.29
CA LEU A 180 12.26 -0.20 -7.16
C LEU A 180 11.81 1.25 -7.37
N GLU A 181 11.22 1.59 -8.52
CA GLU A 181 10.62 2.91 -8.74
C GLU A 181 9.40 3.10 -7.83
N SER A 182 8.70 2.00 -7.50
CA SER A 182 7.60 1.98 -6.54
C SER A 182 8.01 1.79 -5.08
N VAL A 183 9.32 1.76 -4.75
CA VAL A 183 9.76 1.45 -3.37
C VAL A 183 9.24 2.46 -2.33
N LEU A 184 9.07 3.73 -2.71
CA LEU A 184 8.61 4.77 -1.80
C LEU A 184 7.10 4.75 -1.54
N ASP A 185 6.35 4.04 -2.37
CA ASP A 185 4.89 4.08 -2.43
C ASP A 185 4.25 2.72 -2.08
N ASN A 186 5.10 1.69 -2.01
CA ASN A 186 4.79 0.29 -1.75
C ASN A 186 5.29 -0.11 -0.36
N PHE A 187 4.65 0.45 0.67
CA PHE A 187 5.01 0.22 2.06
C PHE A 187 3.78 0.09 2.98
N ALA A 188 4.00 -0.51 4.15
CA ALA A 188 3.05 -0.59 5.26
C ALA A 188 3.78 -0.43 6.61
N PHE A 189 3.05 0.03 7.64
CA PHE A 189 3.62 0.16 8.99
C PHE A 189 3.59 -1.17 9.73
N TYR A 190 4.77 -1.68 10.07
CA TYR A 190 4.93 -3.03 10.61
C TYR A 190 4.88 -3.07 12.13
N ASP A 191 5.74 -2.31 12.80
CA ASP A 191 5.76 -2.15 14.25
C ASP A 191 6.33 -0.77 14.61
N ALA A 192 6.28 -0.40 15.88
CA ALA A 192 6.89 0.81 16.38
C ALA A 192 7.51 0.59 17.76
N THR A 193 8.45 1.42 18.16
CA THR A 193 8.93 1.56 19.54
C THR A 193 8.86 3.03 19.93
N GLU A 194 9.35 3.40 21.13
CA GLU A 194 9.43 4.81 21.53
C GLU A 194 10.31 5.65 20.59
N ASN A 195 11.28 5.01 19.93
CA ASN A 195 12.33 5.70 19.18
C ASN A 195 12.30 5.41 17.68
N GLU A 196 11.60 4.37 17.23
CA GLU A 196 11.63 3.95 15.84
C GLU A 196 10.29 3.42 15.34
N VAL A 197 10.14 3.38 14.02
CA VAL A 197 9.04 2.74 13.32
C VAL A 197 9.67 1.74 12.35
N ILE A 198 9.23 0.49 12.42
CA ILE A 198 9.58 -0.53 11.44
C ILE A 198 8.57 -0.42 10.30
N VAL A 199 9.08 -0.17 9.10
CA VAL A 199 8.30 -0.09 7.88
C VAL A 199 8.61 -1.33 7.04
N GLN A 200 7.56 -2.02 6.61
CA GLN A 200 7.70 -3.11 5.66
C GLN A 200 7.49 -2.58 4.25
N PHE A 201 8.40 -2.94 3.36
CA PHE A 201 8.43 -2.55 1.97
C PHE A 201 8.09 -3.74 1.09
N GLY A 202 7.51 -3.43 -0.06
CA GLY A 202 7.15 -4.39 -1.09
C GLY A 202 7.89 -4.12 -2.38
N LEU A 203 8.51 -5.16 -2.91
CA LEU A 203 9.22 -5.14 -4.18
C LEU A 203 8.46 -5.98 -5.19
N LYS A 204 7.99 -5.30 -6.24
CA LYS A 204 7.39 -5.95 -7.41
C LYS A 204 8.52 -6.50 -8.29
N HIS A 205 8.25 -7.60 -8.97
CA HIS A 205 9.19 -8.18 -9.93
C HIS A 205 8.69 -8.00 -11.36
N CYS A 206 9.58 -7.58 -12.27
CA CYS A 206 9.23 -7.23 -13.65
C CYS A 206 9.51 -8.35 -14.65
N ALA A 207 10.39 -9.30 -14.31
CA ALA A 207 10.74 -10.39 -15.21
C ALA A 207 9.59 -11.39 -15.32
N GLU A 208 9.34 -11.91 -16.52
CA GLU A 208 8.29 -12.91 -16.75
C GLU A 208 8.46 -14.14 -15.84
N VAL A 209 9.70 -14.57 -15.60
CA VAL A 209 10.03 -15.71 -14.72
C VAL A 209 9.75 -15.44 -13.24
N TYR A 210 9.68 -14.17 -12.83
CA TYR A 210 9.36 -13.73 -11.47
C TYR A 210 7.97 -13.09 -11.37
N ARG A 211 7.11 -13.28 -12.38
CA ARG A 211 5.77 -12.71 -12.35
C ARG A 211 5.00 -13.21 -11.13
N GLY A 212 4.38 -12.28 -10.42
CA GLY A 212 3.61 -12.60 -9.23
C GLY A 212 4.43 -12.75 -7.96
N PHE A 213 5.76 -12.80 -8.07
CA PHE A 213 6.60 -12.74 -6.89
C PHE A 213 6.54 -11.34 -6.30
N PHE A 214 6.50 -11.31 -4.97
CA PHE A 214 6.53 -10.10 -4.18
C PHE A 214 7.55 -10.30 -3.08
N THR A 215 8.62 -9.52 -3.12
CA THR A 215 9.67 -9.60 -2.09
C THR A 215 9.40 -8.54 -1.04
N GLU A 216 9.38 -8.97 0.21
CA GLU A 216 9.23 -8.07 1.35
C GLU A 216 10.56 -7.88 2.05
N PHE A 217 10.79 -6.68 2.55
CA PHE A 217 11.89 -6.39 3.45
C PHE A 217 11.49 -5.29 4.44
N GLU A 218 12.21 -5.19 5.54
CA GLU A 218 11.93 -4.23 6.61
C GLU A 218 13.03 -3.19 6.69
N ILE A 219 12.64 -1.95 7.00
CA ILE A 219 13.56 -0.88 7.39
C ILE A 219 13.10 -0.30 8.72
N THR A 220 14.06 -0.12 9.62
CA THR A 220 13.87 0.64 10.85
C THR A 220 14.15 2.12 10.62
N LEU A 221 13.12 2.96 10.72
CA LEU A 221 13.22 4.41 10.58
C LEU A 221 13.09 5.09 11.94
N PRO A 222 13.80 6.22 12.18
CA PRO A 222 13.64 6.97 13.42
C PRO A 222 12.21 7.50 13.56
N MET A 223 11.71 7.55 14.79
CA MET A 223 10.37 8.03 15.09
C MET A 223 10.18 9.48 14.59
N PRO A 224 9.22 9.75 13.70
CA PRO A 224 8.92 11.11 13.26
C PRO A 224 8.35 11.93 14.43
N LYS A 225 9.07 12.99 14.84
CA LYS A 225 8.79 13.75 16.08
C LYS A 225 7.37 14.31 16.15
N ASP A 226 6.83 14.76 15.02
CA ASP A 226 5.49 15.33 14.88
C ASP A 226 4.38 14.28 14.83
N LYS A 227 4.74 13.00 14.70
CA LYS A 227 3.85 11.86 14.52
C LYS A 227 4.11 10.76 15.54
N ALA A 228 4.91 11.01 16.58
CA ALA A 228 5.25 9.97 17.57
C ALA A 228 4.00 9.37 18.23
N GLU A 229 3.06 10.23 18.64
CA GLU A 229 1.84 9.80 19.32
C GLU A 229 1.01 8.82 18.47
N ILE A 230 0.92 9.03 17.14
CA ILE A 230 0.10 8.17 16.29
C ILE A 230 0.65 6.74 16.19
N PHE A 231 1.98 6.57 16.15
CA PHE A 231 2.61 5.25 16.04
C PHE A 231 2.62 4.51 17.38
N ILE A 232 2.84 5.23 18.48
CA ILE A 232 2.75 4.65 19.83
C ILE A 232 1.33 4.19 20.13
N LYS A 233 0.34 5.02 19.79
CA LYS A 233 -1.07 4.66 19.94
C LYS A 233 -1.42 3.43 19.10
N ALA A 234 -1.05 3.42 17.82
CA ALA A 234 -1.28 2.28 16.92
C ALA A 234 -0.68 0.97 17.45
N LYS A 235 0.54 1.02 18.00
CA LYS A 235 1.15 -0.14 18.68
C LYS A 235 0.30 -0.62 19.86
N SER A 236 -0.11 0.30 20.73
CA SER A 236 -0.89 -0.02 21.93
C SER A 236 -2.24 -0.66 21.60
N GLU A 237 -2.86 -0.20 20.51
CA GLU A 237 -4.15 -0.69 20.00
C GLU A 237 -3.99 -1.91 19.09
N LYS A 238 -2.76 -2.35 18.83
CA LYS A 238 -2.41 -3.51 17.98
C LYS A 238 -2.90 -3.37 16.54
N THR A 239 -2.90 -2.15 16.02
CA THR A 239 -3.32 -1.85 14.65
C THR A 239 -2.14 -1.76 13.67
N LEU A 240 -0.93 -2.17 14.06
CA LEU A 240 0.22 -2.29 13.15
C LEU A 240 0.33 -3.72 12.60
N LYS A 241 0.95 -3.89 11.41
CA LYS A 241 0.96 -5.18 10.70
C LYS A 241 1.53 -6.34 11.51
N SER A 242 2.57 -6.14 12.30
CA SER A 242 3.20 -7.19 13.13
C SER A 242 2.25 -7.80 14.18
N LYS A 243 1.18 -7.08 14.54
CA LYS A 243 0.14 -7.52 15.47
C LYS A 243 -1.19 -7.77 14.78
N TRP A 244 -1.26 -7.50 13.47
CA TRP A 244 -2.43 -7.71 12.65
C TRP A 244 -2.64 -9.21 12.48
N ARG A 245 -3.77 -9.70 13.00
CA ARG A 245 -4.13 -11.11 12.96
C ARG A 245 -5.25 -11.28 11.93
N PHE A 246 -4.94 -11.95 10.82
CA PHE A 246 -5.90 -12.85 10.20
C PHE A 246 -5.67 -14.21 10.84
N ASN A 247 -6.48 -14.53 11.84
CA ASN A 247 -6.62 -15.89 12.36
C ASN A 247 -8.08 -16.27 12.27
#